data_AF-A0A7T8JWG5-F1
#
_entry.id   AF-A0A7T8JWG5-F1
#
_cell.length_a   1.000
_cell.length_b   1.000
_cell.length_c   1.000
_cell.angle_alpha   90.00
_cell.angle_beta   90.00
_cell.angle_gamma   90.00
#
_symmetry.space_group_name_H-M   'P 1'
#
loop_
_entity.id
_entity.type
_entity.pdbx_description
1 polymer ?
#
loop_
_entity_poly.entity_id
_entity_poly.type
_entity_poly.pdbx_seq_one_letter_code
_entity_poly.pdbx_strand_id
1 'polypeptide(L)'
;EMGNPFEEESQDLLILDSKDIAGPAAVETVMNAKKIGQEQFEAFTRECLLDRTKAVDDPIPRNKLKVFSTSTPRSKSKGQQQLISVKNTMISSQECTLAAKQGMETLRNFSSPMGETYSLVPRVI
;
A
#
# COMPACT_ATOMS: atom_id res chain seq x y z
N GLU A 1 -29.67 -0.01 2.84
CA GLU A 1 -29.80 1.44 3.10
C GLU A 1 -29.00 1.73 4.35
N MET A 2 -28.04 2.66 4.31
CA MET A 2 -27.13 2.91 5.43
C MET A 2 -27.69 4.08 6.22
N GLY A 3 -28.21 3.78 7.42
CA GLY A 3 -28.98 4.68 8.28
C GLY A 3 -28.21 5.93 8.75
N ASN A 4 -28.81 6.66 9.68
CA ASN A 4 -28.19 7.85 10.25
C ASN A 4 -26.94 7.43 11.07
N PRO A 5 -25.72 7.87 10.69
CA PRO A 5 -24.50 7.49 11.40
C PRO A 5 -24.43 8.05 12.83
N PHE A 6 -25.28 9.03 13.18
CA PHE A 6 -25.41 9.54 14.56
C PHE A 6 -26.34 8.70 15.44
N GLU A 7 -27.12 7.80 14.84
CA GLU A 7 -28.01 6.86 15.54
C GLU A 7 -27.40 5.45 15.59
N GLU A 8 -26.22 5.25 15.01
CA GLU A 8 -25.52 3.99 15.01
C GLU A 8 -24.74 3.81 16.32
N GLU A 9 -25.11 2.80 17.11
CA GLU A 9 -24.35 2.38 18.28
C GLU A 9 -23.15 1.52 17.87
N SER A 10 -22.17 2.13 17.20
CA SER A 10 -20.88 1.51 16.89
C SER A 10 -19.75 2.19 17.67
N GLN A 11 -18.74 1.41 18.05
CA GLN A 11 -17.48 1.94 18.60
C GLN A 11 -16.50 2.38 17.50
N ASP A 12 -16.83 2.12 16.24
CA ASP A 12 -16.00 2.49 15.12
C ASP A 12 -16.08 4.00 14.87
N LEU A 13 -14.91 4.61 14.67
CA LEU A 13 -14.85 5.99 14.19
C LEU A 13 -15.12 5.99 12.69
N LEU A 14 -16.18 6.67 12.26
CA LEU A 14 -16.59 6.75 10.86
C LEU A 14 -16.16 8.07 10.22
N ILE A 15 -15.71 7.99 8.96
CA ILE A 15 -15.50 9.16 8.11
C ILE A 15 -16.87 9.63 7.61
N LEU A 16 -17.28 10.85 7.97
CA LEU A 16 -18.63 11.34 7.69
C LEU A 16 -18.99 11.39 6.20
N ASP A 17 -18.03 11.66 5.30
CA ASP A 17 -18.33 11.76 3.86
C ASP A 17 -18.51 10.38 3.20
N SER A 18 -17.64 9.42 3.53
CA SER A 18 -17.61 8.13 2.84
C SER A 18 -18.35 7.05 3.60
N LYS A 19 -18.65 7.31 4.88
CA LYS A 19 -19.17 6.35 5.85
C LYS A 19 -18.24 5.14 6.08
N ASP A 20 -16.97 5.25 5.71
CA ASP A 20 -15.97 4.20 5.96
C ASP A 20 -15.42 4.28 7.38
N ILE A 21 -14.91 3.15 7.87
CA ILE A 21 -14.16 3.08 9.13
C ILE A 21 -12.84 3.84 9.00
N ALA A 22 -12.56 4.73 9.95
CA ALA A 22 -11.36 5.53 10.00
C ALA A 22 -10.11 4.65 10.16
N GLY A 23 -9.02 5.04 9.49
CA GLY A 23 -7.76 4.33 9.59
C GLY A 23 -7.20 4.33 11.03
N PRO A 24 -6.41 3.30 11.39
CA PRO A 24 -5.94 3.09 12.78
C PRO A 24 -5.17 4.29 13.35
N ALA A 25 -4.42 5.02 12.52
CA ALA A 25 -3.69 6.22 12.95
C ALA A 25 -4.63 7.36 13.40
N ALA A 26 -5.76 7.55 12.70
CA ALA A 26 -6.76 8.56 13.08
C ALA A 26 -7.46 8.14 14.38
N VAL A 27 -7.80 6.84 14.50
CA VAL A 27 -8.40 6.27 15.71
C VAL A 27 -7.50 6.48 16.92
N GLU A 28 -6.23 6.08 16.83
CA GLU A 28 -5.25 6.26 17.90
C GLU A 28 -5.10 7.73 18.28
N THR A 29 -5.03 8.64 17.29
CA THR A 29 -4.88 10.07 17.56
C THR A 29 -6.10 10.64 18.29
N VAL A 30 -7.31 10.28 17.89
CA VAL A 30 -8.56 10.73 18.54
C VAL A 30 -8.66 10.18 19.96
N MET A 31 -8.35 8.89 20.15
CA MET A 31 -8.36 8.26 21.48
C MET A 31 -7.33 8.92 22.42
N ASN A 32 -6.13 9.23 21.90
CA ASN A 32 -5.09 9.89 22.68
C ASN A 32 -5.36 11.37 22.95
N ALA A 33 -6.15 12.05 22.10
CA ALA A 33 -6.48 13.46 22.25
C ALA A 33 -7.15 13.74 23.61
N LYS A 34 -8.07 12.86 24.02
CA LYS A 34 -8.75 12.97 25.32
C LYS A 34 -7.75 12.90 26.47
N LYS A 35 -6.85 11.91 26.44
CA LYS A 35 -5.83 11.73 27.48
C LYS A 35 -4.90 12.94 27.57
N ILE A 36 -4.40 13.42 26.44
CA ILE A 36 -3.49 14.59 26.38
C ILE A 36 -4.17 15.86 26.92
N GLY A 37 -5.45 16.05 26.58
CA GLY A 37 -6.24 17.18 27.10
C GLY A 37 -6.41 17.11 28.61
N GLN A 38 -6.72 15.92 29.13
CA GLN A 38 -6.87 15.67 30.56
C GLN A 38 -5.58 15.96 31.33
N GLU A 39 -4.45 15.42 30.87
CA GLU A 39 -3.13 15.62 31.51
C GLU A 39 -2.74 17.10 31.55
N GLN A 40 -2.99 17.85 30.47
CA GLN A 40 -2.70 19.29 30.44
C GLN A 40 -3.63 20.10 31.32
N PHE A 41 -4.91 19.75 31.39
CA PHE A 41 -5.85 20.41 32.28
C PHE A 41 -5.45 20.20 33.75
N GLU A 42 -5.05 18.99 34.11
CA GLU A 42 -4.58 18.67 35.47
C GLU A 42 -3.28 19.41 35.80
N ALA A 43 -2.33 19.46 34.87
CA ALA A 43 -1.10 20.23 35.02
C ALA A 43 -1.39 21.73 35.23
N PHE A 44 -2.24 22.33 34.40
CA PHE A 44 -2.64 23.73 34.52
C PHE A 44 -3.31 24.01 35.88
N THR A 45 -4.25 23.16 36.28
CA THR A 45 -4.96 23.30 37.57
C THR A 45 -3.96 23.29 38.73
N ARG A 46 -3.00 22.36 38.70
CA ARG A 46 -1.98 22.26 39.73
C ARG A 46 -1.06 23.48 39.74
N GLU A 47 -0.44 23.77 38.60
CA GLU A 47 0.61 24.79 38.51
C GLU A 47 0.07 26.22 38.67
N CYS A 48 -1.08 26.54 38.07
CA CYS A 48 -1.62 27.89 38.05
C CYS A 48 -2.60 28.17 39.20
N LEU A 49 -3.42 27.19 39.60
CA LEU A 49 -4.50 27.44 40.57
C LEU A 49 -4.15 27.00 42.00
N LEU A 50 -3.50 25.85 42.15
CA LEU A 50 -3.14 25.31 43.47
C LEU A 50 -1.79 25.85 43.95
N ASP A 51 -0.73 25.55 43.19
CA ASP A 51 0.64 25.86 43.57
C ASP A 51 1.01 27.32 43.25
N ARG A 52 0.26 27.96 42.33
CA ARG A 52 0.48 29.35 41.86
C ARG A 52 1.93 29.61 41.42
N THR A 53 2.56 28.60 40.85
CA THR A 53 3.94 28.66 40.35
C THR A 53 4.03 29.29 38.96
N LYS A 54 2.93 29.23 38.20
CA LYS A 54 2.77 29.87 36.89
C LYS A 54 1.62 30.86 36.93
N ALA A 55 1.67 31.84 36.03
CA ALA A 55 0.62 32.83 35.92
C ALA A 55 -0.59 32.24 35.18
N VAL A 56 -1.81 32.68 35.52
CA VAL A 56 -3.04 32.15 34.92
C VAL A 56 -3.16 32.52 33.43
N ASP A 57 -2.53 33.63 33.05
CA ASP A 57 -2.42 34.15 31.68
C ASP A 57 -1.29 33.51 30.86
N ASP A 58 -0.48 32.63 31.47
CA ASP A 58 0.55 31.90 30.74
C ASP A 58 -0.10 31.04 29.64
N PRO A 59 0.41 31.12 28.39
CA PRO A 59 -0.21 30.45 27.26
C PRO A 59 -0.05 28.93 27.35
N ILE A 60 -1.18 28.22 27.28
CA ILE A 60 -1.19 26.75 27.15
C ILE A 60 -0.80 26.38 25.71
N PRO A 61 0.28 25.60 25.50
CA PRO A 61 0.74 25.25 24.16
C PRO A 61 -0.28 24.40 23.41
N ARG A 62 -0.42 24.64 22.11
CA ARG A 62 -1.32 23.86 21.25
C ARG A 62 -0.76 22.45 20.98
N ASN A 63 -1.62 21.44 21.12
CA ASN A 63 -1.30 20.06 20.75
C ASN A 63 -1.22 19.89 19.23
N LYS A 64 -0.10 19.34 18.75
CA LYS A 64 0.12 19.05 17.32
C LYS A 64 -0.38 17.64 16.95
N LEU A 65 -1.68 17.41 17.12
CA LEU A 65 -2.31 16.13 16.78
C LEU A 65 -2.60 16.03 15.28
N LYS A 66 -2.15 14.95 14.65
CA LYS A 66 -2.40 14.66 13.24
C LYS A 66 -3.70 13.87 13.10
N VAL A 67 -4.83 14.52 13.42
CA VAL A 67 -6.16 13.87 13.38
C VAL A 67 -6.67 13.67 11.95
N PHE A 68 -6.38 14.61 11.05
CA PHE A 68 -6.86 14.60 9.67
C PHE A 68 -5.73 15.03 8.74
N SER A 69 -4.73 14.18 8.53
CA SER A 69 -3.81 14.41 7.41
C SER A 69 -4.58 14.19 6.12
N THR A 70 -4.74 15.26 5.34
CA THR A 70 -5.24 15.26 3.96
C THR A 70 -4.78 14.00 3.24
N SER A 71 -5.74 13.22 2.75
CA SER A 71 -5.61 12.06 1.85
C SER A 71 -4.21 11.45 1.76
N THR A 72 -4.08 10.16 2.08
CA THR A 72 -3.09 9.32 1.39
C THR A 72 -3.07 9.73 -0.08
N PRO A 73 -1.90 10.03 -0.70
CA PRO A 73 -1.86 10.42 -2.09
C PRO A 73 -2.66 9.38 -2.85
N ARG A 74 -3.75 9.80 -3.51
CA ARG A 74 -4.69 8.91 -4.20
C ARG A 74 -3.85 7.88 -4.91
N SER A 75 -4.10 6.61 -4.60
CA SER A 75 -3.46 5.53 -5.34
C SER A 75 -3.58 5.86 -6.83
N LYS A 76 -2.44 5.76 -7.50
CA LYS A 76 -2.21 6.10 -8.91
C LYS A 76 -3.51 6.05 -9.72
N SER A 77 -3.90 7.19 -10.32
CA SER A 77 -5.18 7.35 -11.01
C SER A 77 -5.48 6.16 -11.93
N LYS A 78 -6.76 5.87 -12.21
CA LYS A 78 -7.17 4.76 -13.11
C LYS A 78 -6.32 4.67 -14.40
N GLY A 79 -5.83 5.80 -14.93
CA GLY A 79 -4.93 5.84 -16.09
C GLY A 79 -3.52 5.27 -15.83
N GLN A 80 -2.95 5.47 -14.63
CA GLN A 80 -1.66 4.92 -14.27
C GLN A 80 -1.70 3.41 -13.96
N GLN A 81 -2.81 2.89 -13.40
CA GLN A 81 -3.03 1.43 -13.29
C GLN A 81 -3.20 0.77 -14.66
N GLN A 82 -3.91 1.41 -15.59
CA GLN A 82 -4.03 0.92 -16.97
C GLN A 82 -2.67 0.88 -17.68
N LEU A 83 -1.82 1.90 -17.51
CA LEU A 83 -0.46 1.90 -18.10
C LEU A 83 0.43 0.78 -17.55
N ILE A 84 0.33 0.43 -16.26
CA ILE A 84 1.09 -0.68 -15.66
C ILE A 84 0.55 -2.02 -16.17
N SER A 85 -0.77 -2.17 -16.28
CA SER A 85 -1.40 -3.38 -16.83
C SER A 85 -0.99 -3.61 -18.30
N VAL A 86 -1.05 -2.56 -19.13
CA VAL A 86 -0.64 -2.64 -20.55
C VAL A 86 0.85 -2.99 -20.68
N LYS A 87 1.73 -2.38 -19.87
CA LYS A 87 3.16 -2.73 -19.87
C LYS A 87 3.40 -4.20 -19.50
N ASN A 88 2.71 -4.71 -18.48
CA ASN A 88 2.87 -6.10 -18.06
C ASN A 88 2.35 -7.08 -19.12
N THR A 89 1.25 -6.76 -19.82
CA THR A 89 0.76 -7.60 -20.94
C THR A 89 1.71 -7.60 -22.13
N MET A 90 2.40 -6.49 -22.38
CA MET A 90 3.35 -6.39 -23.49
C MET A 90 4.62 -7.20 -23.21
N ILE A 91 5.09 -7.19 -21.97
CA ILE A 91 6.27 -7.96 -21.52
C ILE A 91 5.97 -9.47 -21.58
N SER A 92 4.85 -9.92 -21.02
CA SER A 92 4.51 -11.35 -21.05
C SER A 92 4.28 -11.88 -22.46
N SER A 93 3.71 -11.07 -23.36
CA SER A 93 3.54 -11.43 -24.78
C SER A 93 4.89 -11.57 -25.51
N GLN A 94 5.87 -10.71 -25.20
CA GLN A 94 7.23 -10.81 -25.75
C GLN A 94 7.94 -12.08 -25.26
N GLU A 95 7.83 -12.42 -23.98
CA GLU A 95 8.42 -13.64 -23.40
C GLU A 95 7.81 -14.91 -24.00
N CYS A 96 6.49 -14.97 -24.15
CA CYS A 96 5.82 -16.10 -24.83
C CYS A 96 6.29 -16.28 -26.28
N THR A 97 6.53 -15.19 -27.00
CA THR A 97 7.01 -15.25 -28.39
C THR A 97 8.44 -15.75 -28.47
N LEU A 98 9.30 -15.36 -27.52
CA LEU A 98 10.68 -15.85 -27.46
C LEU A 98 10.73 -17.34 -27.12
N ALA A 99 9.93 -17.80 -26.15
CA ALA A 99 9.82 -19.20 -25.78
C ALA A 99 9.29 -20.06 -26.95
N ALA A 100 8.30 -19.56 -27.71
CA ALA A 100 7.79 -20.25 -28.90
C ALA A 100 8.86 -20.38 -30.00
N LYS A 101 9.69 -19.35 -30.21
CA LYS A 101 10.79 -19.41 -31.19
C LYS A 101 11.86 -20.43 -30.77
N GLN A 102 12.25 -20.46 -29.50
CA GLN A 102 13.22 -21.42 -28.97
C GLN A 102 12.68 -22.86 -29.03
N GLY A 103 11.40 -23.07 -28.74
CA GLY A 103 10.74 -24.38 -28.88
C GLY A 103 10.74 -24.88 -30.32
N MET A 104 10.46 -24.00 -31.29
CA MET A 104 10.51 -24.36 -32.71
C MET A 104 11.93 -24.64 -33.21
N GLU A 105 12.95 -23.90 -32.74
CA GLU A 105 14.35 -24.21 -33.06
C GLU A 105 14.81 -25.54 -32.46
N THR A 106 14.36 -25.87 -31.25
CA THR A 106 14.66 -27.15 -30.59
C THR A 106 14.06 -28.32 -31.38
N LEU A 107 12.80 -28.19 -31.84
CA LEU A 107 12.16 -29.19 -32.70
C LEU A 107 12.82 -29.28 -34.08
N ARG A 108 13.28 -28.16 -34.64
CA ARG A 108 14.04 -28.14 -35.91
C ARG A 108 15.36 -28.90 -35.78
N ASN A 109 16.07 -28.74 -34.66
CA ASN A 109 17.31 -29.46 -34.38
C ASN A 109 17.07 -30.96 -34.17
N PHE A 110 15.90 -31.35 -33.64
CA PHE A 110 15.50 -32.75 -33.49
C PHE A 110 15.04 -33.41 -34.80
N SER A 111 14.58 -32.62 -35.78
CA SER A 111 14.06 -33.10 -37.07
C SER A 111 15.14 -33.25 -38.16
N SER A 112 16.40 -32.95 -37.88
CA SER A 112 17.51 -33.24 -38.80
C SER A 112 17.77 -34.76 -38.83
N PRO A 113 17.68 -35.44 -39.99
CA PRO A 113 17.81 -36.88 -40.05
C PRO A 113 19.26 -37.34 -39.80
N MET A 114 19.41 -38.41 -39.00
CA MET A 114 20.53 -39.35 -39.14
C MET A 114 20.57 -39.83 -40.60
N GLY A 115 21.66 -39.55 -41.30
CA GLY A 115 21.94 -40.07 -42.63
C GLY A 115 23.36 -40.63 -42.65
N GLU A 116 23.46 -41.96 -42.52
CA GLU A 116 24.67 -42.75 -42.80
C GLU A 116 25.06 -42.66 -44.28
N THR A 117 26.35 -42.68 -44.58
CA THR A 117 26.86 -43.34 -45.81
C THR A 117 28.19 -44.03 -45.52
N TYR A 118 28.16 -45.36 -45.61
CA TYR A 118 29.31 -46.25 -45.67
C TYR A 118 30.16 -45.96 -46.92
N SER A 119 31.49 -46.07 -46.80
CA SER A 119 32.40 -46.25 -47.93
C SER A 119 33.68 -46.98 -47.49
N LEU A 120 33.70 -48.28 -47.78
CA LEU A 120 34.81 -49.08 -48.33
C LEU A 120 36.17 -49.10 -47.61
N VAL A 121 36.47 -50.26 -47.01
CA VAL A 121 37.83 -50.75 -46.71
C VAL A 121 38.53 -51.18 -48.00
N PRO A 122 39.86 -50.98 -48.14
CA PRO A 122 40.82 -52.09 -48.09
C PRO A 122 42.13 -51.64 -47.37
N ARG A 123 43.09 -52.45 -46.89
CA ARG A 123 43.50 -53.85 -47.03
C ARG A 123 44.61 -54.11 -45.97
N VAL A 124 44.67 -55.34 -45.45
CA VAL A 124 45.86 -56.20 -45.25
C VAL A 124 47.04 -55.70 -44.37
N ILE A 125 47.31 -56.48 -43.32
CA ILE A 125 48.60 -57.15 -43.14
C ILE A 125 48.31 -58.66 -43.03
#